data_AF-A0A7H2PY28-F1
#
_entry.id   AF-A0A7H2PY28-F1
#
_cell.length_a   1.000
_cell.length_b   1.000
_cell.length_c   1.000
_cell.angle_alpha   90.00
_cell.angle_beta   90.00
_cell.angle_gamma   90.00
#
_symmetry.space_group_name_H-M   'P 1'
#
loop_
_entity.id
_entity.type
_entity.pdbx_description
1 polymer ?
#
loop_
_entity_poly.entity_id
_entity_poly.type
_entity_poly.pdbx_seq_one_letter_code
_entity_poly.pdbx_strand_id
1 'polypeptide(L)'
;MTVLQSFEKAVLNEVCPAGEAWMCEVKKGQYFRIIDLEGNQAVDTLFMSAENPTERYSAMDTLAINQQIYLEKGTKLYSNFGRPIAVIRLLTWLIEAWTHLNGFEGMVKGLTLTHTMLNQYWQDIHPIIEDDDLDQRIGLLQGLINQLPGLLKKVSLTNTVPYYNLLDYDNFLYHENIRRKQTEDYDSQSGPSELEQFDQAIFNTSKTFQYSNYQEFTSVLTEWNVLKQTLDHLMGLDAPSFASIDSAFETIHSTLRKIYKAEAFGAGLTQTQEQAAVIITPSMENQVPVQIVSEQPMFQPQAQTHLANREQAMKVLQEIADYFQANEPHSPVSYMLQKTIKWSQMPLHEWLAQVIKDENPLQMVQEMLGVQPKNEYE
;
A
#
# COMPACT_ATOMS: atom_id res chain seq x y z
N MET A 1 3.60 27.04 -14.03
CA MET A 1 4.23 26.93 -12.70
C MET A 1 4.02 25.51 -12.23
N THR A 2 5.03 24.67 -12.42
CA THR A 2 5.03 23.28 -11.96
C THR A 2 5.04 23.30 -10.44
N VAL A 3 4.05 22.69 -9.81
CA VAL A 3 3.96 22.61 -8.35
C VAL A 3 5.20 21.89 -7.84
N LEU A 4 6.01 22.57 -7.04
CA LEU A 4 7.13 21.97 -6.31
C LEU A 4 6.60 20.75 -5.55
N GLN A 5 7.07 19.55 -5.92
CA GLN A 5 6.81 18.37 -5.11
C GLN A 5 7.46 18.59 -3.75
N SER A 6 6.66 18.86 -2.71
CA SER A 6 7.16 18.85 -1.33
C SER A 6 7.17 17.41 -0.84
N PHE A 7 8.33 16.94 -0.37
CA PHE A 7 8.45 15.66 0.29
C PHE A 7 8.39 15.91 1.80
N GLU A 8 7.47 15.25 2.51
CA GLU A 8 7.21 15.48 3.94
C GLU A 8 8.45 15.30 4.84
N LYS A 9 9.46 14.53 4.39
CA LYS A 9 10.73 14.30 5.11
C LYS A 9 11.93 15.03 4.49
N ALA A 10 11.72 15.98 3.58
CA ALA A 10 12.81 16.76 3.01
C ALA A 10 13.41 17.68 4.07
N VAL A 11 14.68 17.44 4.42
CA VAL A 11 15.45 18.34 5.28
C VAL A 11 15.85 19.61 4.53
N LEU A 12 15.92 19.53 3.19
CA LEU A 12 16.22 20.64 2.29
C LEU A 12 15.51 20.42 0.95
N ASN A 13 14.88 21.47 0.42
CA ASN A 13 14.21 21.46 -0.88
C ASN A 13 14.40 22.83 -1.55
N GLU A 14 15.30 22.90 -2.53
CA GLU A 14 15.69 24.16 -3.17
C GLU A 14 15.68 24.02 -4.69
N VAL A 15 15.34 25.11 -5.38
CA VAL A 15 15.43 25.21 -6.83
C VAL A 15 16.75 25.90 -7.17
N CYS A 16 17.63 25.19 -7.87
CA CYS A 16 18.84 25.79 -8.44
C CYS A 16 18.45 26.57 -9.72
N PRO A 17 18.67 27.90 -9.78
CA PRO A 17 18.40 28.66 -11.00
C PRO A 17 19.26 28.21 -12.18
N ALA A 18 18.74 28.39 -13.40
CA ALA A 18 19.49 28.02 -14.60
C ALA A 18 20.84 28.77 -14.68
N GLY A 19 21.92 28.01 -14.87
CA GLY A 19 23.29 28.55 -14.97
C GLY A 19 24.00 28.78 -13.64
N GLU A 20 23.32 28.60 -12.51
CA GLU A 20 23.91 28.73 -11.18
C GLU A 20 24.47 27.40 -10.67
N ALA A 21 25.41 27.47 -9.72
CA ALA A 21 25.92 26.32 -9.01
C ALA A 21 25.18 26.13 -7.68
N TRP A 22 25.14 24.88 -7.21
CA TRP A 22 24.58 24.54 -5.91
C TRP A 22 25.50 23.57 -5.17
N MET A 23 25.65 23.75 -3.86
CA MET A 23 26.48 22.88 -3.02
C MET A 23 25.86 22.76 -1.63
N CYS A 24 25.73 21.53 -1.15
CA CYS A 24 25.29 21.24 0.21
C CYS A 24 25.92 19.94 0.72
N GLU A 25 25.92 19.75 2.04
CA GLU A 25 26.33 18.52 2.68
C GLU A 25 25.19 17.49 2.69
N VAL A 26 25.47 16.27 2.26
CA VAL A 26 24.56 15.12 2.38
C VAL A 26 25.15 14.15 3.39
N LYS A 27 24.48 13.98 4.53
CA LYS A 27 24.95 13.11 5.60
C LYS A 27 24.76 11.64 5.23
N LYS A 28 25.59 10.76 5.81
CA LYS A 28 25.45 9.31 5.62
C LYS A 28 24.01 8.86 5.96
N GLY A 29 23.40 8.09 5.04
CA GLY A 29 22.02 7.62 5.16
C GLY A 29 20.95 8.57 4.62
N GLN A 30 21.30 9.81 4.28
CA GLN A 30 20.38 10.74 3.63
C GLN A 30 20.26 10.46 2.12
N TYR A 31 19.17 10.97 1.55
CA TYR A 31 18.87 10.87 0.12
C TYR A 31 19.11 12.22 -0.54
N PHE A 32 19.74 12.18 -1.71
CA PHE A 32 19.88 13.33 -2.59
C PHE A 32 19.11 13.07 -3.89
N ARG A 33 18.28 14.04 -4.30
CA ARG A 33 17.44 13.93 -5.49
C ARG A 33 17.62 15.19 -6.33
N ILE A 34 17.88 15.00 -7.62
CA ILE A 34 17.88 16.05 -8.63
C ILE A 34 16.62 15.85 -9.47
N ILE A 35 15.85 16.91 -9.68
CA ILE A 35 14.62 16.88 -10.46
C ILE A 35 14.76 17.91 -11.58
N ASP A 36 14.60 17.47 -12.82
CA ASP A 36 14.47 18.35 -13.97
C ASP A 36 13.03 18.90 -14.01
N LEU A 37 12.86 20.17 -13.65
CA LEU A 37 11.54 20.79 -13.44
C LEU A 37 10.83 21.19 -14.74
N GLU A 38 11.60 21.50 -15.79
CA GLU A 38 11.09 22.04 -17.05
C GLU A 38 11.32 21.09 -18.24
N GLY A 39 12.13 20.05 -18.04
CA GLY A 39 12.44 19.05 -19.05
C GLY A 39 13.59 19.50 -19.94
N ASN A 40 14.52 18.57 -20.20
CA ASN A 40 15.68 18.72 -21.09
C ASN A 40 16.85 19.53 -20.50
N GLN A 41 17.00 19.57 -19.17
CA GLN A 41 18.16 20.18 -18.51
C GLN A 41 19.17 19.11 -18.05
N ALA A 42 20.46 19.32 -18.37
CA ALA A 42 21.55 18.54 -17.82
C ALA A 42 22.17 19.28 -16.62
N VAL A 43 22.61 18.52 -15.62
CA VAL A 43 23.31 19.03 -14.44
C VAL A 43 24.60 18.24 -14.25
N ASP A 44 25.72 18.94 -14.18
CA ASP A 44 26.99 18.36 -13.79
C ASP A 44 27.04 18.21 -12.27
N THR A 45 27.34 17.01 -11.78
CA THR A 45 27.36 16.71 -10.34
C THR A 45 28.75 16.28 -9.88
N LEU A 46 29.21 16.88 -8.78
CA LEU A 46 30.42 16.45 -8.08
C LEU A 46 30.05 16.04 -6.65
N PHE A 47 30.54 14.87 -6.23
CA PHE A 47 30.45 14.44 -4.83
C PHE A 47 31.85 14.49 -4.22
N MET A 48 31.96 15.11 -3.05
CA MET A 48 33.20 15.22 -2.28
C MET A 48 32.93 14.81 -0.84
N SER A 49 33.91 14.17 -0.20
CA SER A 49 33.81 13.86 1.22
C SER A 49 33.85 15.18 2.03
N ALA A 50 32.85 15.38 2.89
CA ALA A 50 32.78 16.54 3.78
C ALA A 50 33.93 16.57 4.80
N GLU A 51 34.43 15.38 5.19
CA GLU A 51 35.55 15.25 6.14
C GLU A 51 36.91 15.36 5.45
N ASN A 52 36.99 15.03 4.16
CA ASN A 52 38.24 15.07 3.40
C ASN A 52 38.00 15.51 1.94
N PRO A 53 38.17 16.80 1.60
CA PRO A 53 37.94 17.31 0.25
C PRO A 53 38.83 16.71 -0.84
N THR A 54 39.92 16.02 -0.47
CA THR A 54 40.76 15.30 -1.46
C THR A 54 40.11 14.01 -1.94
N GLU A 55 39.19 13.43 -1.16
CA GLU A 55 38.35 12.30 -1.53
C GLU A 55 37.11 12.80 -2.27
N ARG A 56 36.97 12.41 -3.54
CA ARG A 56 35.90 12.84 -4.43
C ARG A 56 35.46 11.71 -5.35
N TYR A 57 34.26 11.83 -5.88
CA TYR A 57 33.74 10.96 -6.93
C TYR A 57 34.75 10.81 -8.07
N SER A 58 35.00 9.57 -8.44
CA SER A 58 35.81 9.21 -9.59
C SER A 58 34.96 8.41 -10.55
N ALA A 59 34.61 9.03 -11.68
CA ALA A 59 33.95 8.32 -12.78
C ALA A 59 34.82 7.17 -13.27
N MET A 60 36.14 7.37 -13.40
CA MET A 60 37.06 6.34 -13.88
C MET A 60 37.08 5.11 -12.98
N ASP A 61 37.21 5.29 -11.66
CA ASP A 61 37.18 4.18 -10.71
C ASP A 61 35.79 3.53 -10.67
N THR A 62 34.72 4.33 -10.79
CA THR A 62 33.35 3.82 -10.86
C THR A 62 33.15 2.90 -12.07
N LEU A 63 33.60 3.31 -13.26
CA LEU A 63 33.49 2.48 -14.46
C LEU A 63 34.39 1.23 -14.38
N ALA A 64 35.62 1.39 -13.87
CA ALA A 64 36.58 0.29 -13.76
C ALA A 64 36.14 -0.77 -12.74
N ILE A 65 35.66 -0.35 -11.57
CA ILE A 65 35.25 -1.25 -10.48
C ILE A 65 33.92 -1.94 -10.83
N ASN A 66 32.94 -1.20 -11.37
CA ASN A 66 31.65 -1.79 -11.76
C ASN A 66 31.72 -2.55 -13.09
N GLN A 67 32.79 -2.37 -13.88
CA GLN A 67 32.96 -2.95 -15.22
C GLN A 67 31.80 -2.63 -16.19
N GLN A 68 31.19 -1.46 -16.03
CA GLN A 68 30.08 -0.99 -16.86
C GLN A 68 30.31 0.46 -17.26
N ILE A 69 30.03 0.77 -18.53
CA ILE A 69 30.25 2.10 -19.13
C ILE A 69 29.12 3.08 -18.76
N TYR A 70 27.92 2.57 -18.59
CA TYR A 70 26.73 3.36 -18.24
C TYR A 70 26.42 3.20 -16.75
N LEU A 71 26.02 4.30 -16.12
CA LEU A 71 25.52 4.28 -14.75
C LEU A 71 24.05 3.87 -14.77
N GLU A 72 23.72 2.83 -14.02
CA GLU A 72 22.38 2.26 -13.97
C GLU A 72 21.90 2.12 -12.51
N LYS A 73 20.74 1.51 -12.33
CA LYS A 73 20.21 1.17 -11.01
C LYS A 73 21.23 0.33 -10.24
N GLY A 74 21.45 0.69 -8.98
CA GLY A 74 22.31 -0.06 -8.06
C GLY A 74 23.80 0.20 -8.25
N THR A 75 24.21 0.96 -9.29
CA THR A 75 25.61 1.32 -9.47
C THR A 75 26.11 2.05 -8.24
N LYS A 76 27.11 1.45 -7.58
CA LYS A 76 27.87 2.10 -6.54
C LYS A 76 28.78 3.12 -7.21
N LEU A 77 28.65 4.38 -6.82
CA LEU A 77 29.60 5.41 -7.20
C LEU A 77 30.79 5.32 -6.26
N TYR A 78 32.00 5.37 -6.81
CA TYR A 78 33.25 5.21 -6.06
C TYR A 78 34.04 6.51 -6.01
N SER A 79 34.75 6.72 -4.91
CA SER A 79 35.73 7.79 -4.79
C SER A 79 37.04 7.44 -5.50
N ASN A 80 37.92 8.43 -5.67
CA ASN A 80 39.30 8.24 -6.12
C ASN A 80 40.18 7.41 -5.17
N PHE A 81 39.64 6.95 -4.03
CA PHE A 81 40.27 5.97 -3.14
C PHE A 81 39.59 4.60 -3.21
N GLY A 82 38.67 4.38 -4.16
CA GLY A 82 37.95 3.12 -4.33
C GLY A 82 36.90 2.86 -3.26
N ARG A 83 36.47 3.87 -2.50
CA ARG A 83 35.43 3.72 -1.46
C ARG A 83 34.05 4.05 -2.04
N PRO A 84 32.99 3.28 -1.72
CA PRO A 84 31.63 3.63 -2.13
C PRO A 84 31.17 4.93 -1.48
N ILE A 85 30.62 5.86 -2.28
CA ILE A 85 30.14 7.17 -1.79
C ILE A 85 28.64 7.40 -2.01
N ALA A 86 28.02 6.71 -2.97
CA ALA A 86 26.59 6.79 -3.25
C ALA A 86 26.10 5.55 -4.03
N VAL A 87 24.78 5.33 -4.04
CA VAL A 87 24.12 4.27 -4.83
C VAL A 87 22.90 4.85 -5.53
N ILE A 88 22.78 4.61 -6.83
CA ILE A 88 21.60 5.01 -7.62
C ILE A 88 20.44 4.04 -7.34
N ARG A 89 19.23 4.55 -7.04
CA ARG A 89 18.04 3.72 -6.71
C ARG A 89 16.86 4.07 -7.62
N LEU A 90 16.44 3.16 -8.50
CA LEU A 90 15.43 3.49 -9.53
C LEU A 90 14.02 2.94 -9.29
N LEU A 91 13.83 1.89 -8.48
CA LEU A 91 12.56 1.14 -8.49
C LEU A 91 11.36 2.01 -8.11
N THR A 92 11.51 2.79 -7.03
CA THR A 92 10.47 3.69 -6.56
C THR A 92 10.14 4.77 -7.58
N TRP A 93 11.15 5.39 -8.18
CA TRP A 93 10.95 6.43 -9.20
C TRP A 93 10.33 5.88 -10.47
N LEU A 94 10.68 4.65 -10.84
CA LEU A 94 10.10 3.99 -12.01
C LEU A 94 8.61 3.72 -11.81
N ILE A 95 8.21 3.26 -10.63
CA ILE A 95 6.79 3.04 -10.30
C ILE A 95 6.03 4.35 -10.31
N GLU A 96 6.57 5.40 -9.68
CA GLU A 96 6.00 6.75 -9.69
C GLU A 96 5.83 7.25 -11.12
N ALA A 97 6.87 7.20 -11.94
CA ALA A 97 6.84 7.66 -13.33
C ALA A 97 5.85 6.86 -14.19
N TRP A 98 5.87 5.53 -14.11
CA TRP A 98 4.91 4.70 -14.85
C TRP A 98 3.48 4.95 -14.41
N THR A 99 3.23 5.14 -13.12
CA THR A 99 1.89 5.49 -12.63
C THR A 99 1.43 6.85 -13.17
N HIS A 100 2.32 7.83 -13.25
CA HIS A 100 2.00 9.13 -13.81
C HIS A 100 1.76 9.11 -15.33
N LEU A 101 2.51 8.30 -16.07
CA LEU A 101 2.42 8.22 -17.53
C LEU A 101 1.32 7.29 -18.03
N ASN A 102 1.03 6.22 -17.28
CA ASN A 102 0.17 5.11 -17.71
C ASN A 102 -0.95 4.80 -16.71
N GLY A 103 -1.17 5.64 -15.70
CA GLY A 103 -2.26 5.46 -14.74
C GLY A 103 -2.13 4.17 -13.93
N PHE A 104 -3.26 3.48 -13.70
CA PHE A 104 -3.27 2.24 -12.93
C PHE A 104 -2.49 1.11 -13.62
N GLU A 105 -2.53 1.00 -14.95
CA GLU A 105 -1.69 0.06 -15.71
C GLU A 105 -0.19 0.23 -15.39
N GLY A 106 0.27 1.47 -15.27
CA GLY A 106 1.65 1.79 -14.90
C GLY A 106 2.02 1.30 -13.50
N MET A 107 1.10 1.47 -12.55
CA MET A 107 1.27 0.94 -11.20
C MET A 107 1.31 -0.59 -11.19
N VAL A 108 0.43 -1.26 -11.95
CA VAL A 108 0.43 -2.73 -12.11
C VAL A 108 1.81 -3.20 -12.54
N LYS A 109 2.32 -2.68 -13.67
CA LYS A 109 3.67 -3.03 -14.18
C LYS A 109 4.77 -2.77 -13.15
N GLY A 110 4.65 -1.67 -12.40
CA GLY A 110 5.58 -1.30 -11.35
C GLY A 110 5.61 -2.26 -10.16
N LEU A 111 4.44 -2.67 -9.68
CA LEU A 111 4.30 -3.67 -8.63
C LEU A 111 4.76 -5.05 -9.13
N THR A 112 4.40 -5.43 -10.35
CA THR A 112 4.84 -6.68 -10.98
C THR A 112 6.37 -6.78 -11.02
N LEU A 113 7.02 -5.71 -11.50
CA LEU A 113 8.47 -5.62 -11.53
C LEU A 113 9.05 -5.73 -10.12
N THR A 114 8.45 -5.07 -9.13
CA THR A 114 8.93 -5.08 -7.74
C THR A 114 8.95 -6.48 -7.17
N HIS A 115 7.81 -7.17 -7.14
CA HIS A 115 7.76 -8.48 -6.53
C HIS A 115 8.55 -9.51 -7.36
N THR A 116 8.64 -9.36 -8.69
CA THR A 116 9.47 -10.23 -9.54
C THR A 116 10.95 -10.05 -9.22
N MET A 117 11.41 -8.80 -9.12
CA MET A 117 12.80 -8.49 -8.77
C MET A 117 13.15 -8.99 -7.36
N LEU A 118 12.26 -8.79 -6.40
CA LEU A 118 12.46 -9.26 -5.03
C LEU A 118 12.55 -10.78 -4.98
N ASN A 119 11.65 -11.52 -5.65
CA ASN A 119 11.71 -12.99 -5.68
C ASN A 119 12.97 -13.53 -6.38
N GLN A 120 13.38 -12.92 -7.50
CA GLN A 120 14.48 -13.44 -8.30
C GLN A 120 15.86 -13.05 -7.76
N TYR A 121 15.99 -11.84 -7.24
CA TYR A 121 17.29 -11.25 -6.91
C TYR A 121 17.37 -10.82 -5.44
N TRP A 122 16.61 -11.45 -4.55
CA TRP A 122 16.60 -11.05 -3.13
C TRP A 122 18.01 -10.96 -2.56
N GLN A 123 18.89 -11.92 -2.78
CA GLN A 123 20.23 -11.89 -2.20
C GLN A 123 21.11 -10.79 -2.83
N ASP A 124 20.96 -10.55 -4.12
CA ASP A 124 21.86 -9.68 -4.90
C ASP A 124 21.36 -8.23 -5.04
N ILE A 125 20.07 -7.97 -4.79
CA ILE A 125 19.49 -6.63 -4.97
C ILE A 125 20.06 -5.66 -3.93
N HIS A 126 20.45 -4.46 -4.37
CA HIS A 126 20.95 -3.45 -3.46
C HIS A 126 19.83 -2.78 -2.64
N PRO A 127 20.07 -2.45 -1.36
CA PRO A 127 21.31 -2.67 -0.61
C PRO A 127 21.54 -4.17 -0.30
N ILE A 128 22.80 -4.61 -0.37
CA ILE A 128 23.17 -5.99 -0.01
C ILE A 128 22.86 -6.19 1.47
N ILE A 129 22.35 -7.36 1.85
CA ILE A 129 22.17 -7.74 3.25
C ILE A 129 23.57 -7.99 3.84
N GLU A 130 23.91 -7.26 4.89
CA GLU A 130 25.16 -7.44 5.65
C GLU A 130 24.76 -7.95 7.04
N ASP A 131 25.42 -9.01 7.52
CA ASP A 131 25.17 -9.59 8.86
C ASP A 131 23.70 -9.93 9.19
N ASP A 132 22.94 -10.40 8.19
CA ASP A 132 21.49 -10.67 8.27
C ASP A 132 20.63 -9.44 8.67
N ASP A 133 21.17 -8.23 8.56
CA ASP A 133 20.46 -6.97 8.82
C ASP A 133 19.58 -6.56 7.63
N LEU A 134 18.26 -6.56 7.85
CA LEU A 134 17.24 -6.19 6.86
C LEU A 134 16.78 -4.73 6.97
N ASP A 135 17.21 -3.97 7.98
CA ASP A 135 16.64 -2.66 8.33
C ASP A 135 16.64 -1.68 7.15
N GLN A 136 17.74 -1.64 6.40
CA GLN A 136 17.84 -0.75 5.23
C GLN A 136 16.84 -1.12 4.13
N ARG A 137 16.62 -2.41 3.89
CA ARG A 137 15.67 -2.89 2.88
C ARG A 137 14.24 -2.65 3.33
N ILE A 138 13.95 -2.95 4.60
CA ILE A 138 12.64 -2.71 5.20
C ILE A 138 12.30 -1.23 5.11
N GLY A 139 13.19 -0.34 5.52
CA GLY A 139 12.96 1.11 5.44
C GLY A 139 12.69 1.60 4.01
N LEU A 140 13.41 1.05 3.02
CA LEU A 140 13.18 1.37 1.61
C LEU A 140 11.85 0.88 1.07
N LEU A 141 11.53 -0.38 1.35
CA LEU A 141 10.30 -1.02 0.90
C LEU A 141 9.09 -0.40 1.59
N GLN A 142 9.18 -0.08 2.88
CA GLN A 142 8.16 0.65 3.61
C GLN A 142 7.97 2.06 3.03
N GLY A 143 9.04 2.75 2.67
CA GLY A 143 8.97 4.04 1.96
C GLY A 143 8.29 3.93 0.59
N LEU A 144 8.56 2.86 -0.17
CA LEU A 144 7.87 2.55 -1.42
C LEU A 144 6.38 2.24 -1.19
N ILE A 145 6.06 1.47 -0.16
CA ILE A 145 4.70 1.04 0.13
C ILE A 145 3.83 2.23 0.56
N ASN A 146 4.35 3.09 1.43
CA ASN A 146 3.61 4.21 2.01
C ASN A 146 3.21 5.29 0.98
N GLN A 147 3.93 5.41 -0.15
CA GLN A 147 3.57 6.37 -1.20
C GLN A 147 2.51 5.84 -2.18
N LEU A 148 2.29 4.52 -2.27
CA LEU A 148 1.38 3.94 -3.27
C LEU A 148 -0.04 4.53 -3.21
N PRO A 149 -0.68 4.69 -2.03
CA PRO A 149 -2.02 5.30 -1.97
C PRO A 149 -2.05 6.72 -2.54
N GLY A 150 -1.02 7.51 -2.26
CA GLY A 150 -0.90 8.89 -2.76
C GLY A 150 -0.74 8.94 -4.28
N LEU A 151 0.02 8.01 -4.86
CA LEU A 151 0.16 7.88 -6.31
C LEU A 151 -1.15 7.46 -6.98
N LEU A 152 -1.85 6.48 -6.41
CA LEU A 152 -3.15 6.01 -6.91
C LEU A 152 -4.20 7.12 -6.92
N LYS A 153 -4.22 7.98 -5.90
CA LYS A 153 -5.16 9.10 -5.84
C LYS A 153 -4.92 10.16 -6.93
N LYS A 154 -3.71 10.22 -7.50
CA LYS A 154 -3.32 11.16 -8.56
C LYS A 154 -3.58 10.62 -9.97
N VAL A 155 -4.01 9.36 -10.11
CA VAL A 155 -4.35 8.78 -11.42
C VAL A 155 -5.62 9.44 -11.96
N SER A 156 -5.58 9.86 -13.22
CA SER A 156 -6.72 10.49 -13.90
C SER A 156 -7.90 9.52 -14.04
N LEU A 157 -9.08 10.00 -13.67
CA LEU A 157 -10.35 9.29 -13.77
C LEU A 157 -11.14 9.64 -15.03
N THR A 158 -10.80 10.76 -15.68
CA THR A 158 -11.38 11.23 -16.94
C THR A 158 -10.33 11.17 -18.06
N ASN A 159 -10.80 11.04 -19.31
CA ASN A 159 -9.93 10.97 -20.50
C ASN A 159 -9.94 12.25 -21.35
N THR A 160 -10.59 13.31 -20.86
CA THR A 160 -10.67 14.62 -21.51
C THR A 160 -10.38 15.71 -20.48
N VAL A 161 -9.77 16.82 -20.93
CA VAL A 161 -9.50 17.98 -20.08
C VAL A 161 -10.81 18.54 -19.49
N PRO A 162 -10.86 18.86 -18.18
CA PRO A 162 -9.82 18.65 -17.17
C PRO A 162 -9.66 17.18 -16.73
N TYR A 163 -8.42 16.75 -16.54
CA TYR A 163 -8.06 15.38 -16.11
C TYR A 163 -8.22 15.21 -14.60
N TYR A 164 -9.46 15.12 -14.13
CA TYR A 164 -9.74 14.96 -12.70
C TYR A 164 -9.23 13.63 -12.16
N ASN A 165 -8.80 13.64 -10.90
CA ASN A 165 -8.34 12.46 -10.16
C ASN A 165 -9.08 12.33 -8.81
N LEU A 166 -8.76 11.31 -8.02
CA LEU A 166 -9.40 11.11 -6.71
C LEU A 166 -9.01 12.15 -5.66
N LEU A 167 -7.81 12.71 -5.76
CA LEU A 167 -7.39 13.79 -4.86
C LEU A 167 -8.26 15.03 -5.08
N ASP A 168 -8.56 15.37 -6.34
CA ASP A 168 -9.49 16.45 -6.68
C ASP A 168 -10.88 16.17 -6.10
N TYR A 169 -11.37 14.94 -6.28
CA TYR A 169 -12.67 14.51 -5.74
C TYR A 169 -12.75 14.63 -4.21
N ASP A 170 -11.72 14.17 -3.49
CA ASP A 170 -11.63 14.29 -2.03
C ASP A 170 -11.64 15.77 -1.58
N ASN A 171 -10.93 16.64 -2.30
CA ASN A 171 -10.90 18.08 -2.04
C ASN A 171 -12.28 18.72 -2.28
N PHE A 172 -12.96 18.38 -3.38
CA PHE A 172 -14.30 18.90 -3.68
C PHE A 172 -15.31 18.48 -2.61
N LEU A 173 -15.25 17.23 -2.13
CA LEU A 173 -16.08 16.77 -1.02
C LEU A 173 -15.80 17.53 0.28
N TYR A 174 -14.54 17.85 0.56
CA TYR A 174 -14.14 18.62 1.74
C TYR A 174 -14.70 20.05 1.67
N HIS A 175 -14.53 20.75 0.54
CA HIS A 175 -15.07 22.10 0.33
C HIS A 175 -16.60 22.13 0.46
N GLU A 176 -17.29 21.14 -0.12
CA GLU A 176 -18.74 21.00 -0.02
C GLU A 176 -19.22 20.79 1.42
N ASN A 177 -18.50 19.96 2.19
CA ASN A 177 -18.81 19.73 3.61
C ASN A 177 -18.59 20.97 4.48
N ILE A 178 -17.57 21.79 4.20
CA ILE A 178 -17.37 23.06 4.89
C ILE A 178 -18.52 24.02 4.58
N ARG A 179 -18.89 24.15 3.31
CA ARG A 179 -19.99 25.03 2.87
C ARG A 179 -21.29 24.70 3.59
N ARG A 180 -21.60 23.41 3.75
CA ARG A 180 -22.79 22.93 4.49
C ARG A 180 -22.79 23.24 5.98
N LYS A 181 -21.62 23.48 6.59
CA LYS A 181 -21.49 23.82 8.02
C LYS A 181 -21.58 25.32 8.29
N GLN A 182 -21.34 26.17 7.29
CA GLN A 182 -21.24 27.64 7.42
C GLN A 182 -22.52 28.37 6.99
N THR A 183 -23.70 27.79 7.25
CA THR A 183 -25.03 28.14 6.71
C THR A 183 -25.53 29.58 6.97
N GLU A 184 -24.74 30.50 7.53
CA GLU A 184 -25.19 31.86 7.86
C GLU A 184 -24.62 33.00 6.98
N ASP A 185 -23.62 32.79 6.12
CA ASP A 185 -22.96 33.98 5.49
C ASP A 185 -22.41 33.82 4.06
N TYR A 186 -22.89 32.87 3.25
CA TYR A 186 -22.44 32.77 1.85
C TYR A 186 -23.56 32.92 0.84
N ASP A 187 -23.57 34.11 0.24
CA ASP A 187 -24.37 34.49 -0.90
C ASP A 187 -24.03 33.63 -2.13
N SER A 188 -25.07 33.42 -2.92
CA SER A 188 -25.22 32.51 -4.04
C SER A 188 -24.17 32.70 -5.14
N GLN A 189 -23.04 31.97 -5.10
CA GLN A 189 -22.24 31.78 -6.31
C GLN A 189 -23.09 31.01 -7.34
N SER A 190 -23.55 31.74 -8.35
CA SER A 190 -24.52 31.28 -9.37
C SER A 190 -23.89 30.40 -10.45
N GLY A 191 -22.92 29.55 -10.09
CA GLY A 191 -22.22 28.63 -10.99
C GLY A 191 -22.33 27.18 -10.53
N PRO A 192 -22.15 26.20 -11.43
CA PRO A 192 -22.10 24.78 -11.05
C PRO A 192 -20.93 24.53 -10.10
N SER A 193 -21.19 23.79 -9.03
CA SER A 193 -20.17 23.42 -8.05
C SER A 193 -19.05 22.58 -8.69
N GLU A 194 -17.85 22.60 -8.12
CA GLU A 194 -16.72 21.80 -8.61
C GLU A 194 -17.06 20.30 -8.65
N LEU A 195 -17.88 19.83 -7.69
CA LEU A 195 -18.37 18.47 -7.64
C LEU A 195 -19.34 18.15 -8.79
N GLU A 196 -20.22 19.08 -9.15
CA GLU A 196 -21.10 18.92 -10.32
C GLU A 196 -20.32 18.89 -11.64
N GLN A 197 -19.26 19.72 -11.75
CA GLN A 197 -18.36 19.71 -12.92
C GLN A 197 -17.60 18.38 -13.02
N PHE A 198 -17.12 17.86 -11.89
CA PHE A 198 -16.52 16.53 -11.79
C PHE A 198 -17.50 15.43 -12.24
N ASP A 199 -18.72 15.42 -11.70
CA ASP A 199 -19.75 14.42 -12.04
C ASP A 199 -20.11 14.47 -13.53
N GLN A 200 -20.20 15.67 -14.11
CA GLN A 200 -20.44 15.85 -15.54
C GLN A 200 -19.26 15.33 -16.39
N ALA A 201 -18.02 15.57 -15.96
CA ALA A 201 -16.84 15.08 -16.65
C ALA A 201 -16.74 13.54 -16.60
N ILE A 202 -17.06 12.92 -15.46
CA ILE A 202 -17.17 11.47 -15.33
C ILE A 202 -18.31 10.91 -16.19
N PHE A 203 -19.45 11.59 -16.25
CA PHE A 203 -20.56 11.18 -17.10
C PHE A 203 -20.20 11.18 -18.59
N ASN A 204 -19.45 12.20 -19.03
CA ASN A 204 -18.98 12.34 -20.43
C ASN A 204 -17.80 11.43 -20.78
N THR A 205 -17.08 10.92 -19.78
CA THR A 205 -15.97 9.97 -19.99
C THR A 205 -16.50 8.65 -20.55
N SER A 206 -15.85 8.11 -21.58
CA SER A 206 -16.33 6.89 -22.25
C SER A 206 -16.45 5.68 -21.30
N LYS A 207 -17.49 4.85 -21.48
CA LYS A 207 -17.69 3.65 -20.65
C LYS A 207 -16.58 2.62 -20.79
N THR A 208 -15.97 2.50 -21.97
CA THR A 208 -14.80 1.66 -22.19
C THR A 208 -13.61 2.12 -21.35
N PHE A 209 -13.36 3.43 -21.28
CA PHE A 209 -12.30 3.97 -20.42
C PHE A 209 -12.60 3.73 -18.94
N GLN A 210 -13.82 4.04 -18.47
CA GLN A 210 -14.22 3.80 -17.07
C GLN A 210 -14.06 2.32 -16.68
N TYR A 211 -14.45 1.41 -17.57
CA TYR A 211 -14.29 -0.03 -17.37
C TYR A 211 -12.81 -0.46 -17.34
N SER A 212 -12.00 -0.05 -18.31
CA SER A 212 -10.55 -0.37 -18.36
C SER A 212 -9.85 0.13 -17.11
N ASN A 213 -10.07 1.40 -16.76
CA ASN A 213 -9.43 2.04 -15.60
C ASN A 213 -9.81 1.32 -14.29
N TYR A 214 -11.07 0.91 -14.15
CA TYR A 214 -11.51 0.13 -12.99
C TYR A 214 -10.90 -1.29 -12.95
N GLN A 215 -10.81 -1.98 -14.09
CA GLN A 215 -10.16 -3.30 -14.18
C GLN A 215 -8.66 -3.23 -13.87
N GLU A 216 -7.97 -2.20 -14.36
CA GLU A 216 -6.57 -1.95 -14.05
C GLU A 216 -6.38 -1.68 -12.56
N PHE A 217 -7.26 -0.89 -11.93
CA PHE A 217 -7.23 -0.73 -10.47
C PHE A 217 -7.45 -2.05 -9.71
N THR A 218 -8.38 -2.91 -10.15
CA THR A 218 -8.52 -4.24 -9.54
C THR A 218 -7.28 -5.12 -9.74
N SER A 219 -6.57 -4.93 -10.85
CA SER A 219 -5.28 -5.59 -11.08
C SER A 219 -4.21 -5.06 -10.13
N VAL A 220 -4.19 -3.75 -9.81
CA VAL A 220 -3.32 -3.19 -8.76
C VAL A 220 -3.55 -3.90 -7.43
N LEU A 221 -4.80 -4.15 -7.04
CA LEU A 221 -5.10 -4.89 -5.80
C LEU A 221 -4.56 -6.32 -5.83
N THR A 222 -4.57 -6.96 -7.00
CA THR A 222 -4.03 -8.31 -7.20
C THR A 222 -2.51 -8.30 -7.04
N GLU A 223 -1.81 -7.43 -7.75
CA GLU A 223 -0.35 -7.27 -7.65
C GLU A 223 0.11 -6.84 -6.26
N TRP A 224 -0.69 -6.02 -5.57
CA TRP A 224 -0.45 -5.65 -4.18
C TRP A 224 -0.45 -6.87 -3.25
N ASN A 225 -1.42 -7.79 -3.41
CA ASN A 225 -1.43 -9.02 -2.63
C ASN A 225 -0.23 -9.92 -2.94
N VAL A 226 0.21 -10.00 -4.20
CA VAL A 226 1.43 -10.75 -4.58
C VAL A 226 2.68 -10.14 -3.95
N LEU A 227 2.77 -8.80 -3.92
CA LEU A 227 3.87 -8.11 -3.26
C LEU A 227 3.88 -8.38 -1.75
N LYS A 228 2.73 -8.30 -1.06
CA LYS A 228 2.63 -8.63 0.38
C LYS A 228 3.13 -10.05 0.66
N GLN A 229 2.63 -11.04 -0.09
CA GLN A 229 3.06 -12.44 0.04
C GLN A 229 4.57 -12.62 -0.20
N THR A 230 5.12 -11.89 -1.18
CA THR A 230 6.56 -11.90 -1.47
C THR A 230 7.35 -11.35 -0.28
N LEU A 231 6.90 -10.24 0.31
CA LEU A 231 7.58 -9.64 1.45
C LEU A 231 7.47 -10.50 2.72
N ASP A 232 6.29 -11.05 3.00
CA ASP A 232 6.08 -12.01 4.10
C ASP A 232 7.00 -13.22 3.97
N HIS A 233 7.16 -13.74 2.75
CA HIS A 233 8.04 -14.87 2.48
C HIS A 233 9.53 -14.53 2.67
N LEU A 234 9.96 -13.35 2.22
CA LEU A 234 11.38 -12.94 2.23
C LEU A 234 11.86 -12.39 3.58
N MET A 235 10.96 -11.78 4.36
CA MET A 235 11.29 -11.10 5.62
C MET A 235 10.79 -11.84 6.86
N GLY A 236 9.83 -12.77 6.72
CA GLY A 236 9.28 -13.52 7.85
C GLY A 236 8.71 -12.59 8.92
N LEU A 237 9.27 -12.64 10.13
CA LEU A 237 8.80 -11.83 11.26
C LEU A 237 9.14 -10.33 11.13
N ASP A 238 10.10 -9.98 10.27
CA ASP A 238 10.52 -8.60 10.06
C ASP A 238 9.69 -7.88 8.97
N ALA A 239 8.70 -8.57 8.39
CA ALA A 239 7.80 -7.99 7.40
C ALA A 239 6.98 -6.83 8.00
N PRO A 240 6.86 -5.68 7.31
CA PRO A 240 6.10 -4.56 7.82
C PRO A 240 4.59 -4.85 7.82
N SER A 241 3.85 -4.20 8.73
CA SER A 241 2.39 -4.24 8.70
C SER A 241 1.83 -3.53 7.46
N PHE A 242 0.92 -4.20 6.75
CA PHE A 242 0.26 -3.68 5.56
C PHE A 242 -1.12 -3.06 5.82
N ALA A 243 -1.64 -3.15 7.06
CA ALA A 243 -3.03 -2.84 7.38
C ALA A 243 -3.47 -1.42 7.01
N SER A 244 -2.58 -0.43 7.21
CA SER A 244 -2.86 0.97 6.84
C SER A 244 -3.07 1.13 5.33
N ILE A 245 -2.24 0.43 4.55
CA ILE A 245 -2.26 0.50 3.09
C ILE A 245 -3.44 -0.28 2.53
N ASP A 246 -3.75 -1.43 3.13
CA ASP A 246 -4.95 -2.22 2.81
C ASP A 246 -6.22 -1.36 3.01
N SER A 247 -6.35 -0.70 4.16
CA SER A 247 -7.47 0.22 4.44
C SER A 247 -7.56 1.38 3.44
N ALA A 248 -6.40 1.96 3.07
CA ALA A 248 -6.36 3.01 2.06
C ALA A 248 -6.79 2.50 0.67
N PHE A 249 -6.35 1.31 0.27
CA PHE A 249 -6.71 0.68 -1.00
C PHE A 249 -8.19 0.29 -1.03
N GLU A 250 -8.74 -0.21 0.07
CA GLU A 250 -10.17 -0.50 0.22
C GLU A 250 -11.02 0.76 0.10
N THR A 251 -10.57 1.87 0.71
CA THR A 251 -11.23 3.17 0.61
C THR A 251 -11.24 3.67 -0.84
N ILE A 252 -10.07 3.64 -1.51
CA ILE A 252 -9.94 4.00 -2.92
C ILE A 252 -10.85 3.11 -3.78
N HIS A 253 -10.85 1.80 -3.53
CA HIS A 253 -11.67 0.83 -4.26
C HIS A 253 -13.17 1.14 -4.13
N SER A 254 -13.65 1.36 -2.90
CA SER A 254 -15.04 1.71 -2.61
C SER A 254 -15.46 3.01 -3.30
N THR A 255 -14.58 4.02 -3.29
CA THR A 255 -14.84 5.30 -3.94
C THR A 255 -14.89 5.16 -5.47
N LEU A 256 -13.91 4.48 -6.08
CA LEU A 256 -13.92 4.20 -7.52
C LEU A 256 -15.15 3.40 -7.95
N ARG A 257 -15.54 2.39 -7.16
CA ARG A 257 -16.74 1.59 -7.39
C ARG A 257 -18.00 2.46 -7.44
N LYS A 258 -18.10 3.48 -6.58
CA LYS A 258 -19.21 4.45 -6.55
C LYS A 258 -19.15 5.41 -7.74
N ILE A 259 -18.00 6.03 -8.01
CA ILE A 259 -17.80 7.01 -9.09
C ILE A 259 -18.14 6.40 -10.45
N TYR A 260 -17.61 5.21 -10.73
CA TYR A 260 -17.84 4.53 -12.00
C TYR A 260 -19.14 3.73 -12.07
N LYS A 261 -19.89 3.62 -10.96
CA LYS A 261 -21.09 2.79 -10.83
C LYS A 261 -20.81 1.36 -11.30
N ALA A 262 -19.72 0.78 -10.81
CA ALA A 262 -19.14 -0.44 -11.36
C ALA A 262 -20.04 -1.69 -11.27
N GLU A 263 -21.13 -1.65 -10.49
CA GLU A 263 -22.17 -2.68 -10.49
C GLU A 263 -22.81 -2.89 -11.88
N ALA A 264 -22.85 -1.83 -12.70
CA ALA A 264 -23.35 -1.90 -14.07
C ALA A 264 -22.40 -2.60 -15.04
N PHE A 265 -21.11 -2.76 -14.69
CA PHE A 265 -20.12 -3.38 -15.57
C PHE A 265 -20.33 -4.89 -15.74
N GLY A 266 -20.86 -5.57 -14.72
CA GLY A 266 -21.18 -7.00 -14.79
C GLY A 266 -22.51 -7.32 -15.49
N ALA A 267 -23.44 -6.36 -15.55
CA ALA A 267 -24.78 -6.58 -16.11
C ALA A 267 -24.81 -6.54 -17.66
N GLY A 268 -23.77 -6.03 -18.31
CA GLY A 268 -23.70 -5.92 -19.78
C GLY A 268 -23.20 -7.18 -20.49
N LEU A 269 -22.68 -8.18 -19.77
CA LEU A 269 -22.07 -9.38 -20.35
C LEU A 269 -22.97 -10.62 -20.32
N THR A 270 -24.15 -10.55 -19.68
CA THR A 270 -25.04 -11.71 -19.46
C THR A 270 -26.25 -11.79 -20.40
N GLN A 271 -26.37 -10.94 -21.43
CA GLN A 271 -27.53 -10.96 -22.34
C GLN A 271 -27.25 -11.48 -23.77
N THR A 272 -26.15 -12.19 -24.02
CA THR A 272 -25.88 -12.69 -25.40
C THR A 272 -25.32 -14.11 -25.52
N GLN A 273 -25.65 -15.02 -24.59
CA GLN A 273 -25.40 -16.46 -24.79
C GLN A 273 -26.49 -17.35 -24.17
N GLU A 274 -27.72 -17.25 -24.69
CA GLU A 274 -28.67 -18.37 -24.65
C GLU A 274 -28.88 -18.86 -26.08
N GLN A 275 -27.99 -19.74 -26.54
CA GLN A 275 -28.23 -20.77 -27.55
C GLN A 275 -26.92 -21.51 -27.83
N ALA A 276 -26.60 -22.50 -26.98
CA ALA A 276 -25.64 -23.53 -27.32
C ALA A 276 -26.18 -24.89 -26.86
N ALA A 277 -26.64 -25.63 -27.87
CA ALA A 277 -26.95 -27.04 -27.96
C ALA A 277 -26.62 -27.93 -26.75
N VAL A 278 -27.66 -28.57 -26.24
CA VAL A 278 -27.62 -29.78 -25.43
C VAL A 278 -26.97 -30.90 -26.27
N ILE A 279 -25.74 -31.28 -25.92
CA ILE A 279 -25.15 -32.55 -26.37
C ILE A 279 -25.10 -33.47 -25.15
N ILE A 280 -26.02 -34.43 -25.16
CA ILE A 280 -26.06 -35.56 -24.24
C ILE A 280 -24.90 -36.48 -24.62
N THR A 281 -24.00 -36.76 -23.69
CA THR A 281 -23.15 -37.96 -23.73
C THR A 281 -23.27 -38.71 -22.41
N PRO A 282 -23.43 -40.04 -22.44
CA PRO A 282 -23.86 -40.80 -21.29
C PRO A 282 -22.71 -41.12 -20.35
N SER A 283 -23.09 -41.17 -19.08
CA SER A 283 -22.32 -41.61 -17.92
C SER A 283 -21.73 -43.00 -18.11
N MET A 284 -20.47 -43.18 -17.71
CA MET A 284 -19.96 -44.47 -17.24
C MET A 284 -19.49 -44.31 -15.81
N GLU A 285 -20.15 -45.07 -14.94
CA GLU A 285 -19.78 -45.33 -13.56
C GLU A 285 -18.36 -45.88 -13.48
N ASN A 286 -17.59 -45.36 -12.53
CA ASN A 286 -16.61 -46.17 -11.80
C ASN A 286 -16.50 -45.63 -10.38
N GLN A 287 -17.25 -46.27 -9.49
CA GLN A 287 -17.06 -46.19 -8.06
C GLN A 287 -15.88 -47.09 -7.67
N VAL A 288 -14.90 -46.52 -6.97
CA VAL A 288 -14.08 -47.28 -6.02
C VAL A 288 -13.99 -46.45 -4.73
N PRO A 289 -14.27 -47.04 -3.56
CA PRO A 289 -14.47 -46.31 -2.31
C PRO A 289 -13.13 -46.10 -1.59
N VAL A 290 -12.90 -44.91 -1.04
CA VAL A 290 -11.83 -44.69 -0.05
C VAL A 290 -12.34 -43.80 1.09
N GLN A 291 -12.68 -44.50 2.17
CA GLN A 291 -12.38 -44.25 3.58
C GLN A 291 -12.53 -42.84 4.17
N ILE A 292 -13.50 -42.79 5.10
CA ILE A 292 -13.75 -41.80 6.15
C ILE A 292 -12.59 -41.82 7.18
N VAL A 293 -11.84 -40.73 7.28
CA VAL A 293 -11.10 -40.22 8.46
C VAL A 293 -10.83 -38.73 8.12
N SER A 294 -11.15 -37.68 8.87
CA SER A 294 -11.32 -37.42 10.30
C SER A 294 -12.24 -36.21 10.49
N GLU A 295 -13.14 -36.26 11.46
CA GLU A 295 -13.85 -35.08 11.96
C GLU A 295 -12.84 -34.18 12.69
N GLN A 296 -12.43 -33.07 12.05
CA GLN A 296 -11.97 -31.91 12.79
C GLN A 296 -13.18 -31.01 13.06
N PRO A 297 -13.32 -30.44 14.27
CA PRO A 297 -14.36 -29.48 14.59
C PRO A 297 -14.05 -28.16 13.85
N MET A 298 -14.37 -28.11 12.57
CA MET A 298 -14.29 -26.89 11.79
C MET A 298 -15.57 -26.11 12.05
N PHE A 299 -15.44 -24.87 12.54
CA PHE A 299 -16.59 -23.98 12.65
C PHE A 299 -17.14 -23.69 11.25
N GLN A 300 -18.31 -24.24 10.95
CA GLN A 300 -19.04 -23.94 9.71
C GLN A 300 -20.28 -23.13 10.08
N PRO A 301 -20.37 -21.85 9.69
CA PRO A 301 -21.55 -21.05 9.94
C PRO A 301 -22.73 -21.65 9.16
N GLN A 302 -23.66 -22.30 9.86
CA GLN A 302 -24.87 -22.83 9.27
C GLN A 302 -25.95 -21.74 9.23
N ALA A 303 -26.99 -21.96 8.41
CA ALA A 303 -28.20 -21.13 8.34
C ALA A 303 -29.10 -21.24 9.59
N GLN A 304 -28.49 -21.36 10.77
CA GLN A 304 -29.14 -21.35 12.08
C GLN A 304 -29.21 -19.93 12.64
N THR A 305 -29.84 -19.75 13.80
CA THR A 305 -29.87 -18.47 14.51
C THR A 305 -28.46 -18.06 14.96
N HIS A 306 -28.17 -16.75 14.94
CA HIS A 306 -26.87 -16.20 15.35
C HIS A 306 -26.41 -16.67 16.74
N LEU A 307 -27.36 -16.98 17.64
CA LEU A 307 -27.09 -17.46 19.00
C LEU A 307 -26.50 -18.89 19.01
N ALA A 308 -27.00 -19.78 18.14
CA ALA A 308 -26.47 -21.15 18.01
C ALA A 308 -25.05 -21.15 17.42
N ASN A 309 -24.80 -20.34 16.40
CA ASN A 309 -23.47 -20.18 15.82
C ASN A 309 -22.47 -19.59 16.85
N ARG A 310 -22.92 -18.67 17.71
CA ARG A 310 -22.09 -18.12 18.79
C ARG A 310 -21.71 -19.19 19.82
N GLU A 311 -22.65 -20.03 20.25
CA GLU A 311 -22.36 -21.12 21.20
C GLU A 311 -21.37 -22.13 20.61
N GLN A 312 -21.53 -22.49 19.33
CA GLN A 312 -20.60 -23.38 18.63
C GLN A 312 -19.19 -22.77 18.54
N ALA A 313 -19.07 -21.47 18.20
CA ALA A 313 -17.79 -20.78 18.16
C ALA A 313 -17.11 -20.76 19.54
N MET A 314 -17.88 -20.53 20.62
CA MET A 314 -17.34 -20.53 21.98
C MET A 314 -16.84 -21.90 22.42
N LYS A 315 -17.50 -22.98 22.00
CA LYS A 315 -17.06 -24.34 22.30
C LYS A 315 -15.74 -24.69 21.62
N VAL A 316 -15.59 -24.32 20.35
CA VAL A 316 -14.32 -24.49 19.62
C VAL A 316 -13.20 -23.65 20.27
N LEU A 317 -13.49 -22.42 20.69
CA LEU A 317 -12.52 -21.56 21.37
C LEU A 317 -12.05 -22.18 22.70
N GLN A 318 -12.94 -22.83 23.46
CA GLN A 318 -12.59 -23.54 24.69
C GLN A 318 -11.68 -24.74 24.41
N GLU A 319 -11.98 -25.54 23.39
CA GLU A 319 -11.15 -26.69 23.00
C GLU A 319 -9.72 -26.26 22.62
N ILE A 320 -9.59 -25.12 21.91
CA ILE A 320 -8.29 -24.52 21.58
C ILE A 320 -7.57 -24.04 22.85
N ALA A 321 -8.27 -23.35 23.75
CA ALA A 321 -7.68 -22.86 25.00
C ALA A 321 -7.17 -24.02 25.89
N ASP A 322 -7.93 -25.10 25.99
CA ASP A 322 -7.56 -26.30 26.76
C ASP A 322 -6.33 -26.99 26.16
N TYR A 323 -6.23 -27.04 24.82
CA TYR A 323 -5.05 -27.56 24.13
C TYR A 323 -3.79 -26.73 24.41
N PHE A 324 -3.87 -25.40 24.32
CA PHE A 324 -2.73 -24.52 24.64
C PHE A 324 -2.36 -24.58 26.11
N GLN A 325 -3.32 -24.73 27.02
CA GLN A 325 -3.03 -24.89 28.44
C GLN A 325 -2.30 -26.20 28.75
N ALA A 326 -2.67 -27.29 28.07
CA ALA A 326 -2.05 -28.60 28.28
C ALA A 326 -0.63 -28.69 27.71
N ASN A 327 -0.37 -28.04 26.57
CA ASN A 327 0.91 -28.14 25.85
C ASN A 327 1.86 -26.96 26.14
N GLU A 328 1.33 -25.77 26.45
CA GLU A 328 2.09 -24.53 26.65
C GLU A 328 1.53 -23.69 27.83
N PRO A 329 1.57 -24.19 29.08
CA PRO A 329 0.91 -23.54 30.23
C PRO A 329 1.45 -22.14 30.59
N HIS A 330 2.63 -21.77 30.10
CA HIS A 330 3.25 -20.46 30.30
C HIS A 330 3.23 -19.57 29.04
N SER A 331 2.57 -20.02 27.97
CA SER A 331 2.41 -19.22 26.76
C SER A 331 1.42 -18.06 27.01
N PRO A 332 1.77 -16.82 26.63
CA PRO A 332 0.84 -15.69 26.67
C PRO A 332 -0.48 -16.00 25.92
N VAL A 333 -0.42 -16.85 24.88
CA VAL A 333 -1.59 -17.25 24.09
C VAL A 333 -2.59 -18.05 24.92
N SER A 334 -2.13 -19.02 25.72
CA SER A 334 -2.99 -19.81 26.61
C SER A 334 -3.73 -18.91 27.61
N TYR A 335 -3.02 -17.94 28.18
CA TYR A 335 -3.60 -17.00 29.15
C TYR A 335 -4.61 -16.05 28.49
N MET A 336 -4.29 -15.53 27.29
CA MET A 336 -5.17 -14.61 26.57
C MET A 336 -6.45 -15.28 26.09
N LEU A 337 -6.38 -16.53 25.59
CA LEU A 337 -7.57 -17.29 25.17
C LEU A 337 -8.54 -17.54 26.34
N GLN A 338 -8.02 -17.95 27.51
CA GLN A 338 -8.83 -18.12 28.71
C GLN A 338 -9.47 -16.81 29.19
N LYS A 339 -8.72 -15.70 29.12
CA LYS A 339 -9.22 -14.37 29.49
C LYS A 339 -10.35 -13.93 28.57
N THR A 340 -10.22 -14.16 27.26
CA THR A 340 -11.25 -13.87 26.25
C THR A 340 -12.52 -14.70 26.47
N ILE A 341 -12.39 -15.99 26.77
CA ILE A 341 -13.55 -16.85 27.10
C ILE A 341 -14.28 -16.32 28.32
N LYS A 342 -13.54 -15.99 29.38
CA LYS A 342 -14.09 -15.43 30.63
C LYS A 342 -14.84 -14.11 30.39
N TRP A 343 -14.29 -13.24 29.55
CA TRP A 343 -14.95 -11.97 29.19
C TRP A 343 -16.22 -12.16 28.36
N SER A 344 -16.24 -13.12 27.43
CA SER A 344 -17.42 -13.43 26.61
C SER A 344 -18.65 -13.83 27.44
N GLN A 345 -18.41 -14.40 28.63
CA GLN A 345 -19.45 -14.86 29.55
C GLN A 345 -19.86 -13.79 30.59
N MET A 346 -19.17 -12.65 30.65
CA MET A 346 -19.47 -11.58 31.61
C MET A 346 -20.47 -10.57 31.05
N PRO A 347 -21.43 -10.09 31.87
CA PRO A 347 -22.20 -8.90 31.54
C PRO A 347 -21.28 -7.69 31.35
N LEU A 348 -21.59 -6.84 30.36
CA LEU A 348 -20.75 -5.71 29.95
C LEU A 348 -20.31 -4.81 31.11
N HIS A 349 -21.20 -4.54 32.08
CA HIS A 349 -20.91 -3.69 33.24
C HIS A 349 -19.90 -4.34 34.21
N GLU A 350 -19.94 -5.66 34.34
CA GLU A 350 -19.02 -6.44 35.19
C GLU A 350 -17.62 -6.52 34.56
N TRP A 351 -17.58 -6.67 33.23
CA TRP A 351 -16.36 -6.59 32.44
C TRP A 351 -15.71 -5.21 32.54
N LEU A 352 -16.49 -4.14 32.33
CA LEU A 352 -16.01 -2.76 32.45
C LEU A 352 -15.45 -2.49 33.85
N ALA A 353 -16.10 -2.97 34.92
CA ALA A 353 -15.60 -2.82 36.28
C ALA A 353 -14.31 -3.60 36.58
N GLN A 354 -14.02 -4.68 35.86
CA GLN A 354 -12.76 -5.43 35.98
C GLN A 354 -11.61 -4.83 35.17
N VAL A 355 -11.93 -4.21 34.02
CA VAL A 355 -10.95 -3.61 33.11
C VAL A 355 -10.65 -2.16 33.52
N ILE A 356 -11.58 -1.46 34.16
CA ILE A 356 -11.43 -0.06 34.58
C ILE A 356 -11.15 -0.04 36.08
N LYS A 357 -9.87 -0.10 36.48
CA LYS A 357 -9.45 0.07 37.88
C LYS A 357 -8.60 1.31 38.16
N ASP A 358 -8.14 2.02 37.13
CA ASP A 358 -7.39 3.28 37.25
C ASP A 358 -7.91 4.33 36.26
N GLU A 359 -7.67 5.61 36.57
CA GLU A 359 -8.32 6.83 36.03
C GLU A 359 -8.21 7.09 34.51
N ASN A 360 -7.81 6.12 33.68
CA ASN A 360 -7.83 6.24 32.21
C ASN A 360 -8.37 4.98 31.51
N PRO A 361 -9.69 4.74 31.54
CA PRO A 361 -10.34 3.54 30.98
C PRO A 361 -10.16 3.35 29.47
N LEU A 362 -10.05 4.43 28.71
CA LEU A 362 -10.01 4.39 27.24
C LEU A 362 -8.67 3.87 26.70
N GLN A 363 -7.56 4.22 27.35
CA GLN A 363 -6.21 3.91 26.87
C GLN A 363 -5.88 2.41 27.06
N MET A 364 -6.32 1.81 28.16
CA MET A 364 -6.10 0.38 28.43
C MET A 364 -7.04 -0.54 27.64
N VAL A 365 -8.26 -0.08 27.33
CA VAL A 365 -9.17 -0.79 26.40
C VAL A 365 -8.61 -0.75 24.97
N GLN A 366 -8.02 0.37 24.57
CA GLN A 366 -7.34 0.52 23.29
C GLN A 366 -6.11 -0.40 23.18
N GLU A 367 -5.25 -0.47 24.21
CA GLU A 367 -4.10 -1.40 24.24
C GLU A 367 -4.53 -2.88 24.24
N MET A 368 -5.54 -3.28 25.02
CA MET A 368 -5.99 -4.69 25.04
C MET A 368 -6.76 -5.11 23.78
N LEU A 369 -7.39 -4.18 23.07
CA LEU A 369 -8.05 -4.42 21.77
C LEU A 369 -7.10 -4.22 20.57
N GLY A 370 -5.82 -3.89 20.82
CA GLY A 370 -4.81 -3.69 19.78
C GLY A 370 -4.97 -2.41 18.95
N VAL A 371 -5.70 -1.42 19.46
CA VAL A 371 -5.93 -0.13 18.80
C VAL A 371 -4.94 0.88 19.38
N GLN A 372 -3.98 1.36 18.58
CA GLN A 372 -3.08 2.42 19.06
C GLN A 372 -3.79 3.78 19.14
N PRO A 373 -3.55 4.60 20.17
CA PRO A 373 -4.12 5.93 20.26
C PRO A 373 -3.52 6.84 19.17
N LYS A 374 -4.40 7.57 18.48
CA LYS A 374 -3.99 8.71 17.64
C LYS A 374 -3.46 9.80 18.57
N ASN A 375 -2.16 10.10 18.49
CA ASN A 375 -1.59 11.25 19.19
C ASN A 375 -2.25 12.54 18.67
N GLU A 376 -3.11 13.15 19.47
CA GLU A 376 -3.53 14.54 19.29
C GLU A 376 -2.44 15.44 19.85
N TYR A 377 -1.38 15.66 19.08
CA TYR A 377 -0.56 16.87 19.03
C TYR A 377 0.36 16.73 17.81
N GLU A 378 -0.21 17.00 16.64
CA GLU A 378 0.41 17.67 15.48
C GLU A 378 -0.67 17.93 14.42
#